data_AF-A0A0J6TDQ0-F1
#
_entry.id   AF-A0A0J6TDQ0-F1
#
_cell.length_a   1.000
_cell.length_b   1.000
_cell.length_c   1.000
_cell.angle_alpha   90.00
_cell.angle_beta   90.00
_cell.angle_gamma   90.00
#
_symmetry.space_group_name_H-M   'P 1'
#
loop_
_entity.id
_entity.type
_entity.pdbx_description
1 polymer ?
#
loop_
_entity_poly.entity_id
_entity_poly.type
_entity_poly.pdbx_seq_one_letter_code
_entity_poly.pdbx_strand_id
1 'polypeptide(L)'
;MRGASPILIVGLAACSILAANIGARADAAQDCRSGIPDARVGGCSRLLAEARTARQRAIALDGRCWAHIDRTAFAEAVSDCNAAIRADDQYPYAFHNRGVAYAGLQNPSAAIVDFNRALAMRPNFFNTLLNRAKAYLALGNTQAAMRDYEDVLRLKPENEEARSALALLRGGGPPSSPVNAANSLCGSSGCT
;
A
#
# COMPACT_ATOMS: atom_id res chain seq x y z
N MET A 1 -52.80 -16.14 -45.99
CA MET A 1 -51.39 -15.88 -46.36
C MET A 1 -50.82 -14.90 -45.34
N ARG A 2 -50.11 -15.39 -44.32
CA ARG A 2 -49.53 -14.57 -43.24
C ARG A 2 -48.13 -14.14 -43.69
N GLY A 3 -47.94 -12.83 -43.88
CA GLY A 3 -46.62 -12.25 -44.15
C GLY A 3 -45.81 -12.20 -42.85
N ALA A 4 -44.65 -12.85 -42.84
CA ALA A 4 -43.66 -12.74 -41.77
C ALA A 4 -42.88 -11.42 -41.96
N SER A 5 -42.81 -10.61 -40.90
CA SER A 5 -41.87 -9.48 -40.81
C SER A 5 -40.50 -10.00 -40.35
N PRO A 6 -39.38 -9.50 -40.88
CA PRO A 6 -38.06 -9.88 -40.40
C PRO A 6 -37.78 -9.20 -39.05
N ILE A 7 -37.51 -10.01 -38.03
CA ILE A 7 -37.09 -9.56 -36.71
C ILE A 7 -35.66 -9.04 -36.81
N LEU A 8 -35.47 -7.79 -36.38
CA LEU A 8 -34.19 -7.08 -36.31
C LEU A 8 -33.26 -7.77 -35.28
N ILE A 9 -32.22 -8.47 -35.74
CA ILE A 9 -31.15 -9.01 -34.88
C ILE A 9 -30.12 -7.89 -34.66
N VAL A 10 -30.32 -7.06 -33.62
CA VAL A 10 -29.33 -6.03 -33.22
C VAL A 10 -28.83 -6.22 -31.77
N GLY A 11 -29.28 -7.27 -31.06
CA GLY A 11 -29.07 -7.40 -29.61
C GLY A 11 -27.82 -8.14 -29.11
N LEU A 12 -27.08 -8.87 -29.97
CA LEU A 12 -26.06 -9.83 -29.47
C LEU A 12 -24.65 -9.25 -29.27
N ALA A 13 -24.24 -8.24 -30.04
CA ALA A 13 -22.86 -7.72 -29.97
C ALA A 13 -22.58 -6.94 -28.67
N ALA A 14 -23.54 -6.17 -28.16
CA ALA A 14 -23.37 -5.38 -26.95
C ALA A 14 -23.23 -6.24 -25.68
N CYS A 15 -23.91 -7.39 -25.63
CA CYS A 15 -23.89 -8.31 -24.48
C CYS A 15 -22.54 -9.05 -24.37
N SER A 16 -21.97 -9.48 -25.50
CA SER A 16 -20.65 -10.14 -25.54
C SER A 16 -19.49 -9.20 -25.19
N ILE A 17 -19.55 -7.95 -25.65
CA ILE A 17 -18.55 -6.91 -25.32
C ILE A 17 -18.61 -6.54 -23.84
N LEU A 18 -19.82 -6.48 -23.26
CA LEU A 18 -20.00 -6.19 -21.84
C LEU A 18 -19.44 -7.31 -20.96
N ALA A 19 -19.71 -8.58 -21.29
CA ALA A 19 -19.19 -9.74 -20.55
C ALA A 19 -17.66 -9.84 -20.62
N ALA A 20 -17.06 -9.63 -21.80
CA ALA A 20 -15.60 -9.61 -21.98
C ALA A 20 -14.93 -8.49 -21.18
N ASN A 21 -15.55 -7.30 -21.14
CA ASN A 21 -15.06 -6.16 -20.35
C ASN A 21 -15.20 -6.37 -18.83
N ILE A 22 -16.17 -7.15 -18.37
CA ILE A 22 -16.32 -7.48 -16.94
C ILE A 22 -15.24 -8.51 -16.54
N GLY A 23 -14.99 -9.52 -17.38
CA GLY A 23 -13.92 -10.51 -17.15
C GLY A 23 -12.53 -9.88 -17.10
N ALA A 24 -12.16 -9.07 -18.10
CA ALA A 24 -10.85 -8.42 -18.16
C ALA A 24 -10.58 -7.48 -16.96
N ARG A 25 -11.62 -6.81 -16.45
CA ARG A 25 -11.57 -6.01 -15.21
C ARG A 25 -11.35 -6.84 -13.97
N ALA A 26 -12.05 -7.98 -13.86
CA ALA A 26 -11.91 -8.89 -12.73
C ALA A 26 -10.48 -9.44 -12.66
N ASP A 27 -9.90 -9.81 -13.80
CA ASP A 27 -8.53 -10.29 -13.91
C ASP A 27 -7.52 -9.18 -13.56
N ALA A 28 -7.73 -7.94 -14.06
CA ALA A 28 -6.88 -6.80 -13.70
C ALA A 28 -6.89 -6.51 -12.19
N ALA A 29 -8.07 -6.62 -11.56
CA ALA A 29 -8.21 -6.42 -10.14
C ALA A 29 -7.58 -7.55 -9.32
N GLN A 30 -7.66 -8.80 -9.82
CA GLN A 30 -6.98 -9.94 -9.21
C GLN A 30 -5.47 -9.78 -9.28
N ASP A 31 -4.94 -9.42 -10.44
CA ASP A 31 -3.51 -9.18 -10.63
C ASP A 31 -3.02 -8.00 -9.78
N CYS A 32 -3.78 -6.91 -9.69
CA CYS A 32 -3.43 -5.76 -8.84
C CYS A 32 -3.44 -6.08 -7.32
N ARG A 33 -4.12 -7.15 -6.90
CA ARG A 33 -4.06 -7.67 -5.53
C ARG A 33 -3.09 -8.84 -5.36
N SER A 34 -2.43 -9.26 -6.44
CA SER A 34 -1.50 -10.38 -6.42
C SER A 34 -0.32 -10.10 -5.49
N GLY A 35 0.20 -11.15 -4.84
CA GLY A 35 1.48 -11.11 -4.11
C GLY A 35 2.71 -11.07 -5.03
N ILE A 36 2.53 -11.22 -6.35
CA ILE A 36 3.62 -11.24 -7.33
C ILE A 36 3.83 -9.81 -7.86
N PRO A 37 4.98 -9.16 -7.60
CA PRO A 37 5.18 -7.75 -7.95
C PRO A 37 4.97 -7.44 -9.43
N ASP A 38 5.40 -8.33 -10.32
CA ASP A 38 5.28 -8.14 -11.76
C ASP A 38 3.84 -8.21 -12.26
N ALA A 39 3.07 -9.18 -11.76
CA ALA A 39 1.64 -9.26 -12.02
C ALA A 39 0.92 -8.03 -11.45
N ARG A 40 1.32 -7.58 -10.25
CA ARG A 40 0.74 -6.40 -9.60
C ARG A 40 0.90 -5.14 -10.42
N VAL A 41 2.10 -4.86 -10.95
CA VAL A 41 2.33 -3.70 -11.83
C VAL A 41 1.41 -3.75 -13.05
N GLY A 42 1.32 -4.91 -13.72
CA GLY A 42 0.48 -5.07 -14.91
C GLY A 42 -1.01 -4.93 -14.62
N GLY A 43 -1.51 -5.54 -13.55
CA GLY A 43 -2.90 -5.45 -13.11
C GLY A 43 -3.30 -4.03 -12.73
N CYS A 44 -2.51 -3.37 -11.88
CA CYS A 44 -2.79 -2.02 -11.44
C CYS A 44 -2.66 -0.99 -12.57
N SER A 45 -1.75 -1.19 -13.53
CA SER A 45 -1.65 -0.31 -14.72
C SER A 45 -2.90 -0.39 -15.60
N ARG A 46 -3.51 -1.57 -15.74
CA ARG A 46 -4.80 -1.72 -16.43
C ARG A 46 -5.93 -1.04 -15.66
N LEU A 47 -6.03 -1.26 -14.35
CA LEU A 47 -7.04 -0.58 -13.52
C LEU A 47 -6.91 0.95 -13.58
N LEU A 48 -5.69 1.47 -13.65
CA LEU A 48 -5.43 2.91 -13.78
C LEU A 48 -5.98 3.47 -15.10
N ALA A 49 -5.84 2.74 -16.21
CA ALA A 49 -6.38 3.13 -17.50
C ALA A 49 -7.91 3.22 -17.49
N GLU A 50 -8.55 2.45 -16.62
CA GLU A 50 -10.00 2.36 -16.49
C GLU A 50 -10.59 3.20 -15.35
N ALA A 51 -9.72 3.84 -14.55
CA ALA A 51 -10.12 4.59 -13.37
C ALA A 51 -11.02 5.78 -13.75
N ARG A 52 -12.25 5.76 -13.21
CA ARG A 52 -13.28 6.78 -13.47
C ARG A 52 -13.38 7.82 -12.36
N THR A 53 -12.78 7.54 -11.20
CA THR A 53 -12.79 8.45 -10.05
C THR A 53 -11.37 8.72 -9.55
N ALA A 54 -11.20 9.87 -8.89
CA ALA A 54 -10.02 10.22 -8.10
C ALA A 54 -9.56 9.05 -7.21
N ARG A 55 -10.52 8.46 -6.47
CA ARG A 55 -10.25 7.33 -5.58
C ARG A 55 -9.76 6.08 -6.31
N GLN A 56 -10.39 5.71 -7.42
CA GLN A 56 -9.97 4.55 -8.21
C GLN A 56 -8.57 4.74 -8.78
N ARG A 57 -8.26 5.95 -9.24
CA ARG A 57 -6.93 6.32 -9.73
C ARG A 57 -5.89 6.21 -8.62
N ALA A 58 -6.20 6.72 -7.43
CA ALA A 58 -5.32 6.64 -6.27
C ALA A 58 -5.06 5.19 -5.84
N ILE A 59 -6.09 4.34 -5.78
CA ILE A 59 -5.95 2.91 -5.43
C ILE A 59 -5.04 2.19 -6.44
N ALA A 60 -5.24 2.40 -7.74
CA ALA A 60 -4.43 1.74 -8.76
C ALA A 60 -2.96 2.21 -8.73
N LEU A 61 -2.73 3.52 -8.56
CA LEU A 61 -1.37 4.07 -8.44
C LEU A 61 -0.68 3.58 -7.17
N ASP A 62 -1.39 3.52 -6.04
CA ASP A 62 -0.85 2.99 -4.79
C ASP A 62 -0.51 1.50 -4.88
N GLY A 63 -1.33 0.71 -5.57
CA GLY A 63 -1.02 -0.71 -5.83
C GLY A 63 0.27 -0.88 -6.65
N ARG A 64 0.52 0.02 -7.61
CA ARG A 64 1.78 0.03 -8.37
C ARG A 64 2.96 0.54 -7.52
N CYS A 65 2.75 1.56 -6.69
CA CYS A 65 3.72 2.01 -5.70
C CYS A 65 4.17 0.87 -4.79
N TRP A 66 3.22 0.10 -4.25
CA TRP A 66 3.52 -1.07 -3.44
C TRP A 66 4.29 -2.15 -4.22
N ALA A 67 3.91 -2.44 -5.47
CA ALA A 67 4.67 -3.38 -6.30
C ALA A 67 6.14 -2.94 -6.48
N HIS A 68 6.39 -1.64 -6.62
CA HIS A 68 7.75 -1.10 -6.71
C HIS A 68 8.51 -1.19 -5.37
N ILE A 69 7.83 -1.02 -4.23
CA ILE A 69 8.43 -1.28 -2.90
C ILE A 69 8.89 -2.73 -2.79
N ASP A 70 8.06 -3.70 -3.19
CA ASP A 70 8.41 -5.13 -3.16
C ASP A 70 9.59 -5.46 -4.09
N ARG A 71 9.78 -4.68 -5.17
CA ARG A 71 10.94 -4.76 -6.05
C ARG A 71 12.16 -3.99 -5.56
N THR A 72 12.09 -3.33 -4.40
CA THR A 72 13.09 -2.38 -3.90
C THR A 72 13.36 -1.17 -4.83
N ALA A 73 12.46 -0.93 -5.78
CA ALA A 73 12.48 0.18 -6.72
C ALA A 73 11.86 1.43 -6.07
N PHE A 74 12.51 1.94 -5.02
CA PHE A 74 11.91 2.93 -4.14
C PHE A 74 11.67 4.29 -4.80
N ALA A 75 12.49 4.69 -5.77
CA ALA A 75 12.30 5.96 -6.48
C ALA A 75 11.02 5.92 -7.36
N GLU A 76 10.80 4.81 -8.04
CA GLU A 76 9.60 4.53 -8.83
C GLU A 76 8.38 4.44 -7.92
N ALA A 77 8.50 3.78 -6.76
CA ALA A 77 7.44 3.74 -5.75
C ALA A 77 7.05 5.16 -5.31
N VAL A 78 8.02 6.02 -4.97
CA VAL A 78 7.74 7.42 -4.60
C VAL A 78 7.01 8.16 -5.72
N SER A 79 7.38 7.96 -6.99
CA SER A 79 6.70 8.56 -8.13
C SER A 79 5.21 8.18 -8.21
N ASP A 80 4.91 6.90 -8.05
CA ASP A 80 3.54 6.39 -8.09
C ASP A 80 2.72 6.80 -6.88
N CYS A 81 3.29 6.73 -5.69
CA CYS A 81 2.63 7.19 -4.48
C CYS A 81 2.37 8.72 -4.53
N ASN A 82 3.28 9.52 -5.10
CA ASN A 82 3.03 10.94 -5.36
C ASN A 82 1.84 11.15 -6.30
N ALA A 83 1.75 10.35 -7.37
CA ALA A 83 0.62 10.41 -8.28
C ALA A 83 -0.69 9.97 -7.60
N ALA A 84 -0.65 8.97 -6.73
CA ALA A 84 -1.80 8.51 -5.95
C ALA A 84 -2.31 9.61 -5.01
N ILE A 85 -1.42 10.28 -4.28
CA ILE A 85 -1.75 11.39 -3.38
C ILE A 85 -2.33 12.59 -4.15
N ARG A 86 -1.80 12.91 -5.33
CA ARG A 86 -2.38 13.95 -6.19
C ARG A 86 -3.78 13.59 -6.70
N ALA A 87 -4.06 12.31 -6.89
CA ALA A 87 -5.36 11.85 -7.32
C ALA A 87 -6.39 11.89 -6.18
N ASP A 88 -6.00 11.49 -4.96
CA ASP A 88 -6.83 11.54 -3.76
C ASP A 88 -5.96 11.74 -2.51
N ASP A 89 -5.98 12.96 -1.96
CA ASP A 89 -5.20 13.33 -0.77
C ASP A 89 -5.83 12.87 0.56
N GLN A 90 -7.02 12.24 0.48
CA GLN A 90 -7.72 11.55 1.56
C GLN A 90 -7.52 10.03 1.47
N TYR A 91 -6.48 9.56 0.76
CA TYR A 91 -6.11 8.14 0.69
C TYR A 91 -4.92 7.79 1.59
N PRO A 92 -5.15 7.33 2.84
CA PRO A 92 -4.08 7.10 3.81
C PRO A 92 -3.04 6.05 3.40
N TYR A 93 -3.40 5.09 2.54
CA TYR A 93 -2.47 4.04 2.09
C TYR A 93 -1.35 4.61 1.21
N ALA A 94 -1.65 5.60 0.36
CA ALA A 94 -0.64 6.25 -0.47
C ALA A 94 0.42 6.99 0.35
N PHE A 95 0.04 7.63 1.46
CA PHE A 95 1.00 8.22 2.39
C PHE A 95 1.79 7.13 3.11
N HIS A 96 1.13 6.08 3.62
CA HIS A 96 1.82 4.96 4.25
C HIS A 96 2.90 4.36 3.33
N ASN A 97 2.54 4.01 2.10
CA ASN A 97 3.44 3.39 1.14
C ASN A 97 4.55 4.35 0.70
N ARG A 98 4.27 5.66 0.53
CA ARG A 98 5.32 6.65 0.27
C ARG A 98 6.32 6.74 1.43
N GLY A 99 5.81 6.67 2.66
CA GLY A 99 6.65 6.62 3.86
C GLY A 99 7.55 5.39 3.90
N VAL A 100 7.02 4.22 3.53
CA VAL A 100 7.83 2.99 3.40
C VAL A 100 8.90 3.15 2.31
N ALA A 101 8.56 3.71 1.16
CA ALA A 101 9.53 3.97 0.09
C ALA A 101 10.63 4.96 0.52
N TYR A 102 10.28 6.03 1.24
CA TYR A 102 11.27 6.96 1.80
C TYR A 102 12.19 6.29 2.84
N ALA A 103 11.66 5.41 3.68
CA ALA A 103 12.48 4.65 4.60
C ALA A 103 13.43 3.67 3.87
N GLY A 104 12.98 3.05 2.76
CA GLY A 104 13.82 2.28 1.85
C GLY A 104 14.97 3.10 1.25
N LEU A 105 14.69 4.37 0.90
CA LEU A 105 15.68 5.36 0.46
C LEU A 105 16.56 5.94 1.59
N GLN A 106 16.53 5.34 2.79
CA GLN A 106 17.26 5.82 3.97
C GLN A 106 16.92 7.27 4.35
N ASN A 107 15.66 7.69 4.11
CA ASN A 107 15.13 8.99 4.51
C ASN A 107 14.01 8.83 5.56
N PRO A 108 14.35 8.46 6.81
CA PRO A 108 13.37 8.25 7.88
C PRO A 108 12.62 9.52 8.27
N SER A 109 13.22 10.71 8.10
CA SER A 109 12.55 11.99 8.37
C SER A 109 11.37 12.22 7.43
N ALA A 110 11.54 12.00 6.12
CA ALA A 110 10.44 12.08 5.16
C ALA A 110 9.39 10.98 5.42
N ALA A 111 9.84 9.78 5.79
CA ALA A 111 8.94 8.68 6.13
C ALA A 111 7.99 9.04 7.29
N ILE A 112 8.51 9.64 8.36
CA ILE A 112 7.71 10.04 9.52
C ILE A 112 6.65 11.09 9.15
N VAL A 113 6.96 12.05 8.27
CA VAL A 113 5.99 13.04 7.81
C VAL A 113 4.79 12.36 7.15
N ASP A 114 5.06 11.39 6.28
CA ASP A 114 4.02 10.63 5.59
C ASP A 114 3.24 9.68 6.52
N PHE A 115 3.93 9.01 7.43
CA PHE A 115 3.27 8.18 8.44
C PHE A 115 2.35 9.00 9.36
N ASN A 116 2.77 10.21 9.74
CA ASN A 116 1.93 11.13 10.51
C ASN A 116 0.66 11.50 9.73
N ARG A 117 0.78 11.77 8.43
CA ARG A 117 -0.37 12.09 7.58
C ARG A 117 -1.32 10.90 7.44
N ALA A 118 -0.78 9.70 7.23
CA ALA A 118 -1.57 8.47 7.21
C ALA A 118 -2.33 8.23 8.52
N LEU A 119 -1.66 8.40 9.68
CA LEU A 119 -2.25 8.20 11.00
C LEU A 119 -3.25 9.28 11.40
N ALA A 120 -3.10 10.52 10.91
CA ALA A 120 -4.10 11.56 11.11
C ALA A 120 -5.45 11.19 10.47
N MET A 121 -5.43 10.52 9.32
CA MET A 121 -6.64 10.02 8.65
C MET A 121 -7.12 8.67 9.19
N ARG A 122 -6.19 7.82 9.64
CA ARG A 122 -6.50 6.49 10.19
C ARG A 122 -5.67 6.23 11.45
N PRO A 123 -6.11 6.68 12.63
CA PRO A 123 -5.34 6.57 13.87
C PRO A 123 -4.99 5.13 14.26
N ASN A 124 -5.84 4.16 13.88
CA ASN A 124 -5.67 2.75 14.23
C ASN A 124 -4.88 1.95 13.16
N PHE A 125 -4.13 2.62 12.28
CA PHE A 125 -3.37 1.95 11.23
C PHE A 125 -2.07 1.33 11.78
N PHE A 126 -2.18 0.17 12.42
CA PHE A 126 -1.07 -0.42 13.19
C PHE A 126 0.21 -0.66 12.36
N ASN A 127 0.13 -1.06 11.09
CA ASN A 127 1.30 -1.17 10.20
C ASN A 127 2.04 0.17 10.05
N THR A 128 1.31 1.29 10.03
CA THR A 128 1.91 2.63 9.98
C THR A 128 2.57 3.00 11.30
N LEU A 129 1.95 2.68 12.45
CA LEU A 129 2.58 2.88 13.76
C LEU A 129 3.88 2.08 13.87
N LEU A 130 3.86 0.81 13.46
CA LEU A 130 5.03 -0.06 13.47
C LEU A 130 6.18 0.50 12.61
N ASN A 131 5.88 0.95 11.40
CA ASN A 131 6.88 1.51 10.49
C ASN A 131 7.37 2.90 10.95
N ARG A 132 6.51 3.71 11.58
CA ARG A 132 6.90 4.98 12.17
C ARG A 132 7.80 4.78 13.39
N ALA A 133 7.54 3.77 14.21
CA ALA A 133 8.42 3.38 15.32
C ALA A 133 9.83 3.04 14.83
N LYS A 134 9.95 2.24 13.77
CA LYS A 134 11.23 1.92 13.12
C LYS A 134 11.94 3.17 12.60
N ALA A 135 11.21 4.07 11.94
CA ALA A 135 11.77 5.32 11.46
C ALA A 135 12.25 6.24 12.61
N TYR A 136 11.52 6.28 13.73
CA TYR A 136 11.98 6.98 14.94
C TYR A 136 13.25 6.38 15.52
N LEU A 137 13.37 5.05 15.57
CA LEU A 137 14.61 4.38 16.00
C LEU A 137 15.79 4.71 15.09
N ALA A 138 15.59 4.75 13.78
CA ALA A 138 16.63 5.15 12.82
C ALA A 138 17.13 6.59 13.04
N LEU A 139 16.31 7.45 13.64
CA LEU A 139 16.67 8.82 14.06
C LEU A 139 17.12 8.93 15.52
N GLY A 140 17.24 7.82 16.25
CA GLY A 140 17.59 7.81 17.68
C GLY A 140 16.48 8.29 18.62
N ASN A 141 15.25 8.47 18.12
CA ASN A 141 14.11 8.90 18.94
C ASN A 141 13.42 7.70 19.59
N THR A 142 14.11 7.09 20.54
CA THR A 142 13.65 5.89 21.26
C THR A 142 12.31 6.08 21.95
N GLN A 143 12.08 7.24 22.58
CA GLN A 143 10.84 7.49 23.31
C GLN A 143 9.62 7.58 22.38
N ALA A 144 9.76 8.17 21.20
CA ALA A 144 8.67 8.17 20.21
C ALA A 144 8.42 6.76 19.66
N ALA A 145 9.47 5.99 19.39
CA ALA A 145 9.33 4.61 18.93
C ALA A 145 8.61 3.72 19.96
N MET A 146 8.96 3.83 21.25
CA MET A 146 8.31 3.08 22.32
C MET A 146 6.80 3.38 22.39
N ARG A 147 6.41 4.65 22.29
CA ARG A 147 4.98 5.02 22.26
C ARG A 147 4.23 4.39 21.09
N ASP A 148 4.82 4.42 19.90
CA ASP A 148 4.22 3.79 18.72
C ASP A 148 4.11 2.26 18.86
N TYR A 149 5.11 1.58 19.42
CA TYR A 149 5.03 0.15 19.70
C TYR A 149 3.98 -0.19 20.78
N GLU A 150 3.85 0.65 21.82
CA GLU A 150 2.82 0.50 22.84
C GLU A 150 1.42 0.65 22.22
N ASP A 151 1.25 1.61 21.32
CA ASP A 151 0.02 1.78 20.55
C ASP A 151 -0.27 0.59 19.62
N VAL A 152 0.75 0.01 18.99
CA VAL A 152 0.61 -1.24 18.24
C VAL A 152 0.09 -2.35 19.14
N LEU A 153 0.67 -2.58 20.32
CA LEU A 153 0.23 -3.63 21.25
C LEU A 153 -1.16 -3.38 21.83
N ARG A 154 -1.58 -2.12 21.97
CA ARG A 154 -2.95 -1.78 22.35
C ARG A 154 -3.98 -2.16 21.27
N LEU A 155 -3.60 -2.07 20.00
CA LEU A 155 -4.44 -2.44 18.86
C LEU A 155 -4.35 -3.93 18.49
N LYS A 156 -3.16 -4.51 18.67
CA LYS A 156 -2.74 -5.87 18.28
C LYS A 156 -1.88 -6.49 19.39
N PRO A 157 -2.48 -6.93 20.50
CA PRO A 157 -1.75 -7.46 21.65
C PRO A 157 -0.84 -8.65 21.32
N GLU A 158 -1.17 -9.39 20.27
CA GLU A 158 -0.42 -10.54 19.75
C GLU A 158 0.83 -10.17 18.96
N ASN A 159 1.00 -8.90 18.54
CA ASN A 159 2.10 -8.48 17.66
C ASN A 159 3.47 -8.70 18.32
N GLU A 160 4.18 -9.74 17.87
CA GLU A 160 5.45 -10.17 18.45
C GLU A 160 6.58 -9.18 18.18
N GLU A 161 6.54 -8.48 17.05
CA GLU A 161 7.54 -7.51 16.66
C GLU A 161 7.56 -6.32 17.63
N ALA A 162 6.39 -5.72 17.89
CA ALA A 162 6.26 -4.62 18.83
C ALA A 162 6.61 -5.05 20.27
N ARG A 163 6.23 -6.27 20.68
CA ARG A 163 6.56 -6.81 22.00
C ARG A 163 8.06 -6.98 22.18
N SER A 164 8.73 -7.59 21.19
CA SER A 164 10.17 -7.81 21.19
C SER A 164 10.93 -6.47 21.18
N ALA A 165 10.52 -5.53 20.32
CA ALA A 165 11.13 -4.21 20.25
C ALA A 165 11.04 -3.47 21.59
N LEU A 166 9.86 -3.44 22.23
CA LEU A 166 9.71 -2.81 23.55
C LEU A 166 10.55 -3.49 24.63
N ALA A 167 10.62 -4.82 24.63
CA ALA A 167 11.44 -5.55 25.60
C ALA A 167 12.93 -5.16 25.48
N LEU A 168 13.47 -5.08 24.24
CA LEU A 168 14.83 -4.60 24.00
C LEU A 168 15.03 -3.16 24.47
N LEU A 169 14.15 -2.25 24.08
CA LEU A 169 14.28 -0.81 24.38
C LEU A 169 14.18 -0.54 25.89
N ARG A 170 13.34 -1.28 26.62
CA ARG A 170 13.21 -1.17 28.08
C ARG A 170 14.36 -1.83 28.84
N GLY A 171 14.96 -2.87 28.27
CA GLY A 171 16.11 -3.58 28.84
C GLY A 171 17.45 -2.85 28.71
N GLY A 172 17.48 -1.64 28.14
CA GLY A 172 18.71 -0.87 27.96
C GLY A 172 19.64 -1.40 26.86
N GLY A 173 19.17 -2.37 26.05
CA GLY A 173 19.91 -2.80 24.86
C GLY A 173 19.99 -1.67 23.85
N PRO A 174 21.15 -1.42 23.21
CA PRO A 174 21.19 -0.50 22.08
C PRO A 174 20.19 -0.99 21.03
N PRO A 175 19.50 -0.08 20.30
CA PRO A 175 18.74 -0.51 19.14
C PRO A 175 19.69 -1.37 18.30
N SER A 176 19.30 -2.60 17.98
CA SER A 176 20.07 -3.43 17.05
C SER A 176 20.45 -2.54 15.87
N SER A 177 21.76 -2.46 15.58
CA SER A 177 22.37 -1.71 14.47
C SER A 177 21.39 -1.61 13.31
N PRO A 178 21.21 -0.40 12.72
CA PRO A 178 20.05 -0.02 11.93
C PRO A 178 19.58 -1.23 11.17
N VAL A 179 18.54 -1.91 11.69
CA VAL A 179 17.96 -3.07 11.02
C VAL A 179 17.73 -2.57 9.64
N ASN A 180 18.48 -3.08 8.67
CA ASN A 180 18.63 -2.52 7.34
C ASN A 180 17.22 -2.20 6.87
N ALA A 181 16.78 -0.94 7.01
CA ALA A 181 15.33 -0.68 7.21
C ALA A 181 14.56 -1.09 5.95
N ALA A 182 15.27 -1.07 4.81
CA ALA A 182 14.86 -1.60 3.54
C ALA A 182 14.42 -3.09 3.55
N ASN A 183 15.01 -3.96 4.37
CA ASN A 183 14.75 -5.41 4.38
C ASN A 183 13.78 -5.91 5.47
N SER A 184 13.31 -5.04 6.37
CA SER A 184 12.41 -5.42 7.47
C SER A 184 11.10 -4.61 7.52
N LEU A 185 10.89 -3.67 6.60
CA LEU A 185 9.63 -2.95 6.46
C LEU A 185 8.56 -3.76 5.69
N CYS A 186 8.96 -4.85 5.04
CA CYS A 186 8.11 -5.99 4.70
C CYS A 186 8.52 -7.17 5.59
N GLY A 187 7.85 -7.35 6.73
CA GLY A 187 7.93 -8.60 7.48
C GLY A 187 7.48 -9.77 6.60
N SER A 188 7.98 -10.97 6.90
CA SER A 188 7.85 -12.26 6.19
C SER A 188 6.43 -12.75 5.84
N SER A 189 5.41 -11.92 6.01
CA SER A 189 4.01 -12.20 5.71
C SER A 189 3.44 -11.30 4.60
N GLY A 190 4.21 -10.34 4.09
CA GLY A 190 3.69 -9.33 3.17
C GLY A 190 2.75 -8.35 3.88
N CYS A 191 2.61 -7.14 3.35
CA CYS A 191 1.62 -6.18 3.81
C CYS A 191 0.21 -6.60 3.32
N THR A 192 -0.31 -7.74 3.79
CA THR A 192 -1.69 -8.18 3.53
C THR A 192 -2.66 -7.54 4.50
#